data_AF-A0A1J5X281-F1
#
_entry.id   AF-A0A1J5X281-F1
#
_cell.length_a   1.000
_cell.length_b   1.000
_cell.length_c   1.000
_cell.angle_alpha   90.00
_cell.angle_beta   90.00
_cell.angle_gamma   90.00
#
_symmetry.space_group_name_H-M   'P 1'
#
loop_
_entity.id
_entity.type
_entity.pdbx_description
1 polymer ?
#
loop_
_entity_poly.entity_id
_entity_poly.type
_entity_poly.pdbx_seq_one_letter_code
_entity_poly.pdbx_strand_id
1 'polypeptide(L)'
;MMGETPFCLERRWAVSPLALENIERMAPNSIGCVFEKLDLHDTGLINILPKLRIHGDCEFKILRLAASEEAHVAEVLAQEKPFCVGRVKRMFLQEYAVCVITKMSLKDCEFEWLDLVAPRKEHVAEVLKQEKPFCVGRVKSMCLWDYAVSVITKMSLKDCEFESLYLHANEEAHVAEVLAQENPFCVERVKEMRLWDYAVGVITKMTIHEDNTMEKLCLVGDKKHFSRILKEGDSSIELGRIRLSGFEVPERIKRKLRYTLVDGEGKEVLEEEEPSQRGNLLE
;
A
#
# COMPACT_ATOMS: atom_id res chain seq x y z
N MET A 1 25.21 27.93 -11.13
CA MET A 1 24.88 26.56 -11.55
C MET A 1 23.81 26.67 -12.62
N MET A 2 24.07 26.23 -13.85
CA MET A 2 22.99 26.00 -14.81
C MET A 2 22.14 24.88 -14.22
N GLY A 3 20.88 25.18 -13.87
CA GLY A 3 19.96 24.16 -13.38
C GLY A 3 19.77 23.12 -14.48
N GLU A 4 20.07 21.86 -14.19
CA GLU A 4 19.67 20.76 -15.07
C GLU A 4 18.16 20.86 -15.24
N THR A 5 17.70 21.06 -16.47
CA THR A 5 16.27 21.17 -16.75
C THR A 5 15.64 19.80 -16.53
N PRO A 6 14.62 19.68 -15.65
CA PRO A 6 13.94 18.40 -15.46
C PRO A 6 13.41 17.90 -16.80
N PHE A 7 13.62 16.61 -17.10
CA PHE A 7 13.10 16.02 -18.33
C PHE A 7 12.09 14.90 -18.04
N CYS A 8 11.28 14.61 -19.05
CA CYS A 8 10.27 13.56 -19.03
C CYS A 8 10.75 12.39 -19.89
N LEU A 9 10.79 11.19 -19.32
CA LEU A 9 11.07 9.95 -20.06
C LEU A 9 9.81 9.09 -20.07
N GLU A 10 9.18 8.99 -21.25
CA GLU A 10 8.01 8.16 -21.47
C GLU A 10 8.28 7.12 -22.56
N ARG A 11 7.99 5.84 -22.28
CA ARG A 11 8.17 4.75 -23.24
C ARG A 11 7.11 3.68 -23.06
N ARG A 12 6.45 3.31 -24.18
CA ARG A 12 5.37 2.30 -24.23
C ARG A 12 5.64 1.16 -25.23
N TRP A 13 6.85 1.09 -25.76
CA TRP A 13 7.26 0.13 -26.80
C TRP A 13 8.65 -0.42 -26.50
N ALA A 14 8.95 -1.58 -27.06
CA ALA A 14 10.24 -2.24 -26.97
C ALA A 14 11.41 -1.29 -27.31
N VAL A 15 12.55 -1.50 -26.65
CA VAL A 15 13.82 -0.84 -26.95
C VAL A 15 14.68 -1.78 -27.77
N SER A 16 15.60 -1.25 -28.56
CA SER A 16 16.54 -2.10 -29.32
C SER A 16 17.37 -2.97 -28.36
N PRO A 17 17.74 -4.21 -28.75
CA PRO A 17 18.62 -5.06 -27.96
C PRO A 17 19.92 -4.38 -27.57
N LEU A 18 20.49 -3.58 -28.48
CA LEU A 18 21.70 -2.79 -28.23
C LEU A 18 21.51 -1.77 -27.10
N ALA A 19 20.34 -1.15 -26.98
CA ALA A 19 20.08 -0.23 -25.88
C ALA A 19 20.02 -0.96 -24.54
N LEU A 20 19.40 -2.14 -24.49
CA LEU A 20 19.35 -2.97 -23.28
C LEU A 20 20.76 -3.45 -22.88
N GLU A 21 21.54 -3.95 -23.83
CA GLU A 21 22.95 -4.34 -23.62
C GLU A 21 23.79 -3.18 -23.08
N ASN A 22 23.53 -1.96 -23.58
CA ASN A 22 24.19 -0.76 -23.06
C ASN A 22 23.80 -0.50 -21.61
N ILE A 23 22.51 -0.57 -21.25
CA ILE A 23 22.00 -0.36 -19.89
C ILE A 23 22.59 -1.39 -18.91
N GLU A 24 22.63 -2.66 -19.32
CA GLU A 24 23.19 -3.76 -18.53
C GLU A 24 24.63 -3.45 -18.12
N ARG A 25 25.45 -2.96 -19.08
CA ARG A 25 26.85 -2.59 -18.88
C ARG A 25 27.07 -1.34 -18.02
N MET A 26 26.04 -0.53 -17.77
CA MET A 26 26.19 0.68 -16.97
C MET A 26 26.39 0.34 -15.50
N ALA A 27 27.30 1.06 -14.84
CA ALA A 27 27.41 0.96 -13.39
C ALA A 27 26.15 1.53 -12.71
N PRO A 28 25.74 1.00 -11.54
CA PRO A 28 24.72 1.64 -10.71
C PRO A 28 25.10 3.09 -10.37
N ASN A 29 24.10 3.97 -10.22
CA ASN A 29 24.31 5.40 -9.91
C ASN A 29 25.28 6.14 -10.87
N SER A 30 25.34 5.74 -12.15
CA SER A 30 26.24 6.33 -13.15
C SER A 30 25.60 7.48 -13.95
N ILE A 31 24.28 7.59 -13.95
CA ILE A 31 23.53 8.58 -14.74
C ILE A 31 23.06 9.71 -13.83
N GLY A 32 23.72 10.87 -13.89
CA GLY A 32 23.17 12.08 -13.28
C GLY A 32 21.96 12.58 -14.06
N CYS A 33 20.84 12.78 -13.37
CA CYS A 33 19.60 13.22 -13.99
C CYS A 33 18.67 13.88 -12.97
N VAL A 34 17.95 14.90 -13.42
CA VAL A 34 16.77 15.44 -12.74
C VAL A 34 15.55 15.12 -13.59
N PHE A 35 14.61 14.37 -13.02
CA PHE A 35 13.39 13.96 -13.70
C PHE A 35 12.18 14.69 -13.14
N GLU A 36 11.32 15.15 -14.03
CA GLU A 36 9.96 15.54 -13.64
C GLU A 36 9.03 14.32 -13.66
N LYS A 37 9.14 13.49 -14.70
CA LYS A 37 8.28 12.32 -14.94
C LYS A 37 9.09 11.17 -15.53
N LEU A 38 8.93 9.98 -14.98
CA LEU A 38 9.38 8.72 -15.55
C LEU A 38 8.19 7.78 -15.69
N ASP A 39 7.86 7.38 -16.93
CA ASP A 39 6.66 6.60 -17.25
C ASP A 39 7.02 5.51 -18.27
N LEU A 40 7.27 4.31 -17.75
CA LEU A 40 7.79 3.18 -18.51
C LEU A 40 6.79 2.01 -18.45
N HIS A 41 6.34 1.56 -19.62
CA HIS A 41 5.35 0.51 -19.76
C HIS A 41 5.88 -0.60 -20.66
N ASP A 42 5.86 -1.84 -20.16
CA ASP A 42 6.23 -3.07 -20.86
C ASP A 42 7.54 -2.94 -21.65
N THR A 43 8.60 -2.57 -20.93
CA THR A 43 9.88 -2.30 -21.55
C THR A 43 11.04 -2.60 -20.61
N GLY A 44 12.08 -3.25 -21.14
CA GLY A 44 13.35 -3.45 -20.41
C GLY A 44 14.05 -2.14 -20.04
N LEU A 45 13.61 -0.99 -20.56
CA LEU A 45 14.10 0.31 -20.11
C LEU A 45 13.89 0.55 -18.62
N ILE A 46 12.97 -0.16 -17.97
CA ILE A 46 12.78 -0.11 -16.51
C ILE A 46 14.09 -0.46 -15.77
N ASN A 47 14.95 -1.28 -16.36
CA ASN A 47 16.27 -1.64 -15.83
C ASN A 47 17.25 -0.46 -15.74
N ILE A 48 16.89 0.72 -16.27
CA ILE A 48 17.66 1.95 -16.08
C ILE A 48 17.63 2.45 -14.63
N LEU A 49 16.59 2.11 -13.86
CA LEU A 49 16.35 2.71 -12.54
C LEU A 49 17.54 2.62 -11.57
N PRO A 50 18.20 1.46 -11.38
CA PRO A 50 19.36 1.37 -10.49
C PRO A 50 20.59 2.13 -11.01
N LYS A 51 20.58 2.52 -12.29
CA LYS A 51 21.66 3.28 -12.94
C LYS A 51 21.51 4.79 -12.73
N LEU A 52 20.31 5.25 -12.38
CA LEU A 52 20.01 6.66 -12.13
C LEU A 52 20.60 7.10 -10.80
N ARG A 53 21.44 8.14 -10.83
CA ARG A 53 21.94 8.83 -9.65
C ARG A 53 20.96 9.94 -9.30
N ILE A 54 19.94 9.58 -8.55
CA ILE A 54 18.92 10.49 -8.05
C ILE A 54 19.42 11.05 -6.71
N HIS A 55 19.62 12.36 -6.62
CA HIS A 55 20.02 13.01 -5.36
C HIS A 55 18.84 13.00 -4.38
N GLY A 56 19.11 13.05 -3.07
CA GLY A 56 18.06 13.08 -2.04
C GLY A 56 17.12 14.29 -2.15
N ASP A 57 17.56 15.34 -2.85
CA ASP A 57 16.79 16.57 -3.10
C ASP A 57 16.06 16.56 -4.45
N CYS A 58 16.17 15.47 -5.22
CA CYS A 58 15.42 15.32 -6.46
C CYS A 58 13.95 15.04 -6.14
N GLU A 59 13.05 15.78 -6.81
CA GLU A 59 11.60 15.64 -6.67
C GLU A 59 10.99 15.17 -7.98
N PHE A 60 10.64 13.88 -8.05
CA PHE A 60 9.80 13.36 -9.13
C PHE A 60 8.36 13.81 -8.91
N LYS A 61 7.71 14.33 -9.96
CA LYS A 61 6.25 14.47 -9.93
C LYS A 61 5.57 13.13 -10.13
N ILE A 62 6.08 12.29 -11.02
CA ILE A 62 5.48 11.00 -11.36
C ILE A 62 6.56 9.96 -11.64
N LEU A 63 6.49 8.82 -10.96
CA LEU A 63 7.18 7.59 -11.32
C LEU A 63 6.13 6.50 -11.58
N ARG A 64 5.98 6.11 -12.84
CA ARG A 64 5.02 5.07 -13.27
C ARG A 64 5.77 3.95 -13.97
N LEU A 65 5.60 2.74 -13.47
CA LEU A 65 6.19 1.53 -14.04
C LEU A 65 5.10 0.47 -14.18
N ALA A 66 4.96 -0.09 -15.37
CA ALA A 66 4.10 -1.24 -15.63
C ALA A 66 4.90 -2.31 -16.37
N ALA A 67 4.82 -3.55 -15.88
CA ALA A 67 5.53 -4.67 -16.47
C ALA A 67 4.69 -5.95 -16.43
N SER A 68 4.16 -6.35 -17.59
CA SER A 68 3.39 -7.57 -17.77
C SER A 68 4.20 -8.85 -17.81
N GLU A 69 5.51 -8.72 -18.01
CA GLU A 69 6.49 -9.81 -18.01
C GLU A 69 7.61 -9.52 -17.00
N GLU A 70 8.01 -10.54 -16.24
CA GLU A 70 9.12 -10.45 -15.27
C GLU A 70 10.43 -10.00 -15.93
N ALA A 71 10.66 -10.38 -17.19
CA ALA A 71 11.85 -10.03 -17.96
C ALA A 71 12.07 -8.50 -18.05
N HIS A 72 11.00 -7.70 -17.99
CA HIS A 72 11.12 -6.23 -18.02
C HIS A 72 11.71 -5.62 -16.75
N VAL A 73 11.71 -6.35 -15.63
CA VAL A 73 12.21 -5.89 -14.32
C VAL A 73 13.33 -6.76 -13.76
N ALA A 74 13.71 -7.83 -14.45
CA ALA A 74 14.62 -8.86 -13.95
C ALA A 74 15.97 -8.30 -13.46
N GLU A 75 16.58 -7.35 -14.16
CA GLU A 75 17.85 -6.76 -13.73
C GLU A 75 17.69 -5.86 -12.50
N VAL A 76 16.53 -5.21 -12.34
CA VAL A 76 16.19 -4.45 -11.13
C VAL A 76 16.06 -5.41 -9.95
N LEU A 77 15.36 -6.53 -10.15
CA LEU A 77 15.18 -7.56 -9.12
C LEU A 77 16.48 -8.28 -8.76
N ALA A 78 17.42 -8.37 -9.70
CA ALA A 78 18.76 -8.92 -9.47
C ALA A 78 19.69 -7.98 -8.68
N GLN A 79 19.30 -6.73 -8.41
CA GLN A 79 20.12 -5.82 -7.60
C GLN A 79 20.25 -6.34 -6.16
N GLU A 80 21.50 -6.49 -5.70
CA GLU A 80 21.81 -6.79 -4.30
C GLU A 80 21.65 -5.57 -3.40
N LYS A 81 22.03 -4.40 -3.92
CA LYS A 81 22.00 -3.14 -3.17
C LYS A 81 20.75 -2.36 -3.52
N PRO A 82 19.95 -1.95 -2.52
CA PRO A 82 18.79 -1.11 -2.77
C PRO A 82 19.21 0.25 -3.37
N PHE A 83 18.37 0.81 -4.23
CA PHE A 83 18.55 2.15 -4.81
C PHE A 83 17.49 3.13 -4.30
N CYS A 84 17.79 4.43 -4.26
CA CYS A 84 16.86 5.46 -3.79
C CYS A 84 16.34 6.28 -4.98
N VAL A 85 15.05 6.61 -4.94
CA VAL A 85 14.40 7.49 -5.95
C VAL A 85 14.08 8.88 -5.40
N GLY A 86 14.57 9.21 -4.21
CA GLY A 86 14.37 10.52 -3.57
C GLY A 86 12.92 10.76 -3.19
N ARG A 87 12.45 12.00 -3.41
CA ARG A 87 11.05 12.37 -3.17
C ARG A 87 10.24 12.15 -4.44
N VAL A 88 9.10 11.47 -4.32
CA VAL A 88 8.22 11.19 -5.45
C VAL A 88 6.80 11.59 -5.09
N LYS A 89 6.23 12.56 -5.80
CA LYS A 89 4.85 12.97 -5.54
C LYS A 89 3.87 11.83 -5.78
N ARG A 90 3.98 11.10 -6.90
CA ARG A 90 3.12 9.94 -7.18
C ARG A 90 3.92 8.79 -7.77
N MET A 91 3.91 7.64 -7.09
CA MET A 91 4.48 6.40 -7.56
C MET A 91 3.35 5.42 -7.92
N PHE A 92 3.40 4.87 -9.14
CA PHE A 92 2.46 3.86 -9.62
C PHE A 92 3.25 2.65 -10.10
N LEU A 93 3.08 1.50 -9.44
CA LEU A 93 3.69 0.24 -9.84
C LEU A 93 2.61 -0.78 -10.18
N GLN A 94 2.64 -1.29 -11.41
CA GLN A 94 1.66 -2.22 -11.93
C GLN A 94 2.29 -3.54 -12.37
N GLU A 95 1.64 -4.65 -12.03
CA GLU A 95 2.03 -6.01 -12.40
C GLU A 95 3.42 -6.37 -11.83
N TYR A 96 4.35 -6.96 -12.59
CA TYR A 96 5.68 -7.31 -12.08
C TYR A 96 6.48 -6.10 -11.59
N ALA A 97 6.13 -4.88 -12.00
CA ALA A 97 6.75 -3.67 -11.48
C ALA A 97 6.50 -3.46 -9.99
N VAL A 98 5.46 -4.06 -9.40
CA VAL A 98 5.25 -4.05 -7.94
C VAL A 98 6.46 -4.62 -7.21
N CYS A 99 7.13 -5.64 -7.76
CA CYS A 99 8.29 -6.26 -7.12
C CYS A 99 9.51 -5.35 -7.04
N VAL A 100 9.59 -4.29 -7.86
CA VAL A 100 10.67 -3.30 -7.83
C VAL A 100 10.78 -2.61 -6.47
N ILE A 101 9.67 -2.48 -5.73
CA ILE A 101 9.63 -1.85 -4.41
C ILE A 101 10.59 -2.52 -3.40
N THR A 102 10.82 -3.83 -3.54
CA THR A 102 11.71 -4.61 -2.67
C THR A 102 13.19 -4.27 -2.85
N LYS A 103 13.52 -3.58 -3.95
CA LYS A 103 14.88 -3.19 -4.32
C LYS A 103 15.11 -1.69 -4.13
N MET A 104 14.16 -1.00 -3.51
CA MET A 104 14.28 0.42 -3.21
C MET A 104 14.71 0.63 -1.74
N SER A 105 15.59 1.59 -1.49
CA SER A 105 15.88 2.10 -0.15
C SER A 105 14.80 3.10 0.25
N LEU A 106 13.64 2.59 0.67
CA LEU A 106 12.49 3.44 0.94
C LEU A 106 12.62 4.28 2.21
N LYS A 107 13.51 3.90 3.14
CA LYS A 107 13.74 4.67 4.38
C LYS A 107 14.07 6.14 4.11
N ASP A 108 14.78 6.41 3.03
CA ASP A 108 15.19 7.75 2.60
C ASP A 108 14.29 8.33 1.49
N CYS A 109 13.22 7.63 1.13
CA CYS A 109 12.23 8.08 0.15
C CYS A 109 11.01 8.72 0.83
N GLU A 110 10.39 9.68 0.14
CA GLU A 110 9.13 10.30 0.54
C GLU A 110 8.12 10.19 -0.62
N PHE A 111 6.88 9.81 -0.30
CA PHE A 111 5.80 9.64 -1.27
C PHE A 111 4.55 10.39 -0.82
N GLU A 112 4.00 11.27 -1.67
CA GLU A 112 2.63 11.74 -1.39
C GLU A 112 1.62 10.62 -1.70
N TRP A 113 1.83 9.87 -2.79
CA TRP A 113 0.97 8.75 -3.21
C TRP A 113 1.79 7.56 -3.66
N LEU A 114 1.52 6.39 -3.08
CA LEU A 114 2.02 5.09 -3.52
C LEU A 114 0.85 4.20 -3.94
N ASP A 115 0.83 3.79 -5.20
CA ASP A 115 -0.22 2.94 -5.78
C ASP A 115 0.38 1.65 -6.34
N LEU A 116 -0.05 0.51 -5.80
CA LEU A 116 0.40 -0.83 -6.22
C LEU A 116 -0.80 -1.61 -6.77
N VAL A 117 -0.67 -2.11 -8.00
CA VAL A 117 -1.72 -2.88 -8.68
C VAL A 117 -1.15 -4.21 -9.16
N ALA A 118 -1.68 -5.33 -8.65
CA ALA A 118 -1.21 -6.66 -9.04
C ALA A 118 -2.39 -7.60 -9.32
N PRO A 119 -2.87 -7.68 -10.57
CA PRO A 119 -4.01 -8.51 -10.92
C PRO A 119 -3.77 -10.02 -10.78
N ARG A 120 -2.51 -10.49 -10.76
CA ARG A 120 -2.14 -11.91 -10.65
C ARG A 120 -1.18 -12.16 -9.49
N LYS A 121 -1.25 -13.36 -8.89
CA LYS A 121 -0.38 -13.74 -7.75
C LYS A 121 1.12 -13.65 -8.09
N GLU A 122 1.50 -14.01 -9.31
CA GLU A 122 2.89 -13.96 -9.78
C GLU A 122 3.50 -12.55 -9.75
N HIS A 123 2.68 -11.51 -9.89
CA HIS A 123 3.14 -10.11 -9.88
C HIS A 123 3.68 -9.65 -8.52
N VAL A 124 3.35 -10.36 -7.44
CA VAL A 124 3.84 -10.07 -6.07
C VAL A 124 4.67 -11.21 -5.49
N ALA A 125 4.94 -12.26 -6.27
CA ALA A 125 5.59 -13.46 -5.75
C ALA A 125 6.96 -13.16 -5.13
N GLU A 126 7.75 -12.27 -5.73
CA GLU A 126 9.07 -11.89 -5.19
C GLU A 126 8.96 -11.10 -3.88
N VAL A 127 7.91 -10.28 -3.75
CA VAL A 127 7.65 -9.52 -2.52
C VAL A 127 7.25 -10.47 -1.39
N LEU A 128 6.39 -11.45 -1.68
CA LEU A 128 5.92 -12.42 -0.70
C LEU A 128 7.01 -13.40 -0.23
N LYS A 129 8.06 -13.62 -1.01
CA LYS A 129 9.25 -14.38 -0.60
C LYS A 129 10.11 -13.67 0.45
N GLN A 130 9.93 -12.36 0.66
CA GLN A 130 10.70 -11.63 1.65
C GLN A 130 10.45 -12.21 3.05
N GLU A 131 11.52 -12.64 3.72
CA GLU A 131 11.45 -13.18 5.08
C GLU A 131 11.21 -12.08 6.11
N LYS A 132 11.83 -10.91 5.89
CA LYS A 132 11.75 -9.76 6.78
C LYS A 132 10.90 -8.66 6.15
N PRO A 133 10.02 -8.01 6.92
CA PRO A 133 9.30 -6.85 6.42
C PRO A 133 10.27 -5.73 6.01
N PHE A 134 10.01 -5.08 4.87
CA PHE A 134 10.78 -3.91 4.42
C PHE A 134 10.10 -2.61 4.86
N CYS A 135 10.88 -1.58 5.15
CA CYS A 135 10.35 -0.25 5.46
C CYS A 135 9.67 0.33 4.21
N VAL A 136 8.50 0.94 4.36
CA VAL A 136 7.77 1.57 3.24
C VAL A 136 8.23 3.02 3.00
N GLY A 137 9.06 3.56 3.89
CA GLY A 137 9.43 4.97 3.87
C GLY A 137 8.33 5.87 4.39
N ARG A 138 8.42 7.16 4.06
CA ARG A 138 7.39 8.15 4.43
C ARG A 138 6.35 8.23 3.32
N VAL A 139 5.24 7.51 3.47
CA VAL A 139 4.12 7.50 2.53
C VAL A 139 2.93 8.20 3.15
N LYS A 140 2.47 9.27 2.52
CA LYS A 140 1.29 10.03 2.96
C LYS A 140 -0.02 9.29 2.63
N SER A 141 -0.15 8.77 1.42
CA SER A 141 -1.32 8.00 0.99
C SER A 141 -0.91 6.73 0.22
N MET A 142 -1.54 5.61 0.54
CA MET A 142 -1.26 4.31 -0.07
C MET A 142 -2.52 3.66 -0.63
N CYS A 143 -2.44 3.16 -1.86
CA CYS A 143 -3.47 2.37 -2.53
C CYS A 143 -2.91 0.98 -2.91
N LEU A 144 -3.57 -0.09 -2.48
CA LEU A 144 -3.22 -1.46 -2.84
C LEU A 144 -4.42 -2.14 -3.52
N TRP A 145 -4.22 -2.64 -4.74
CA TRP A 145 -5.25 -3.28 -5.54
C TRP A 145 -4.91 -4.75 -5.82
N ASP A 146 -5.93 -5.60 -5.73
CA ASP A 146 -5.84 -7.03 -6.01
C ASP A 146 -4.78 -7.74 -5.14
N TYR A 147 -3.91 -8.58 -5.72
CA TYR A 147 -2.85 -9.25 -4.96
C TYR A 147 -1.86 -8.28 -4.30
N ALA A 148 -1.84 -7.00 -4.69
CA ALA A 148 -1.00 -6.00 -4.03
C ALA A 148 -1.45 -5.78 -2.58
N VAL A 149 -2.71 -6.07 -2.22
CA VAL A 149 -3.16 -6.05 -0.83
C VAL A 149 -2.33 -7.00 0.03
N SER A 150 -1.91 -8.15 -0.50
CA SER A 150 -1.06 -9.11 0.23
C SER A 150 0.36 -8.60 0.51
N VAL A 151 0.83 -7.59 -0.24
CA VAL A 151 2.15 -6.98 -0.01
C VAL A 151 2.25 -6.32 1.36
N ILE A 152 1.13 -5.84 1.93
CA ILE A 152 1.12 -5.19 3.25
C ILE A 152 1.70 -6.07 4.36
N THR A 153 1.59 -7.40 4.23
CA THR A 153 2.15 -8.37 5.19
C THR A 153 3.68 -8.38 5.22
N LYS A 154 4.31 -7.84 4.18
CA LYS A 154 5.76 -7.73 4.01
C LYS A 154 6.25 -6.31 4.22
N MET A 155 5.39 -5.41 4.65
CA MET A 155 5.72 -4.04 4.96
C MET A 155 5.88 -3.85 6.47
N SER A 156 6.96 -3.18 6.88
CA SER A 156 7.08 -2.65 8.24
C SER A 156 6.31 -1.33 8.28
N LEU A 157 5.12 -1.36 8.89
CA LEU A 157 4.25 -0.19 9.09
C LEU A 157 4.47 0.52 10.43
N LYS A 158 5.55 0.15 11.13
CA LYS A 158 6.04 0.88 12.30
C LYS A 158 6.57 2.25 11.87
N ASP A 159 6.31 3.24 12.71
CA ASP A 159 6.64 4.65 12.55
C ASP A 159 6.05 5.26 11.25
N CYS A 160 4.99 4.63 10.72
CA CYS A 160 4.28 5.09 9.52
C CYS A 160 3.05 5.92 9.91
N GLU A 161 2.95 7.12 9.33
CA GLU A 161 1.79 8.01 9.51
C GLU A 161 1.07 8.22 8.17
N PHE A 162 -0.04 7.51 7.99
CA PHE A 162 -0.87 7.64 6.80
C PHE A 162 -1.93 8.72 6.97
N GLU A 163 -2.03 9.63 6.01
CA GLU A 163 -3.27 10.37 5.83
C GLU A 163 -4.35 9.46 5.25
N SER A 164 -4.00 8.53 4.35
CA SER A 164 -4.98 7.61 3.79
C SER A 164 -4.41 6.23 3.44
N LEU A 165 -5.14 5.17 3.82
CA LEU A 165 -4.88 3.79 3.42
C LEU A 165 -6.11 3.21 2.70
N TYR A 166 -5.91 2.79 1.45
CA TYR A 166 -6.94 2.29 0.56
C TYR A 166 -6.60 0.87 0.11
N LEU A 167 -7.45 -0.11 0.45
CA LEU A 167 -7.26 -1.50 0.05
C LEU A 167 -8.48 -1.98 -0.76
N HIS A 168 -8.24 -2.52 -1.95
CA HIS A 168 -9.30 -3.06 -2.81
C HIS A 168 -8.94 -4.47 -3.27
N ALA A 169 -9.82 -5.43 -3.02
CA ALA A 169 -9.63 -6.82 -3.44
C ALA A 169 -10.95 -7.42 -3.92
N ASN A 170 -11.09 -7.59 -5.24
CA ASN A 170 -12.31 -8.14 -5.85
C ASN A 170 -12.49 -9.66 -5.64
N GLU A 171 -11.43 -10.39 -5.26
CA GLU A 171 -11.43 -11.83 -5.01
C GLU A 171 -10.85 -12.19 -3.63
N GLU A 172 -11.33 -13.29 -3.02
CA GLU A 172 -10.80 -13.76 -1.72
C GLU A 172 -9.32 -14.16 -1.81
N ALA A 173 -8.87 -14.64 -2.99
CA ALA A 173 -7.49 -15.01 -3.22
C ALA A 173 -6.50 -13.83 -3.05
N HIS A 174 -6.95 -12.60 -3.31
CA HIS A 174 -6.14 -11.38 -3.22
C HIS A 174 -5.71 -11.05 -1.79
N VAL A 175 -6.48 -11.51 -0.81
CA VAL A 175 -6.22 -11.30 0.63
C VAL A 175 -5.80 -12.58 1.36
N ALA A 176 -5.67 -13.70 0.65
CA ALA A 176 -5.40 -15.00 1.27
C ALA A 176 -4.14 -15.00 2.14
N GLU A 177 -3.06 -14.37 1.67
CA GLU A 177 -1.79 -14.28 2.42
C GLU A 177 -1.92 -13.42 3.68
N VAL A 178 -2.76 -12.37 3.65
CA VAL A 178 -3.07 -11.54 4.82
C VAL A 178 -3.84 -12.36 5.85
N LEU A 179 -4.90 -13.05 5.41
CA LEU A 179 -5.77 -13.85 6.27
C LEU A 179 -5.07 -15.07 6.85
N ALA A 180 -4.01 -15.56 6.19
CA ALA A 180 -3.17 -16.65 6.66
C ALA A 180 -2.17 -16.23 7.76
N GLN A 181 -1.99 -14.92 8.00
CA GLN A 181 -1.12 -14.45 9.09
C GLN A 181 -1.65 -14.94 10.44
N GLU A 182 -0.77 -15.53 11.24
CA GLU A 182 -1.10 -15.94 12.61
C GLU A 182 -1.35 -14.70 13.48
N ASN A 183 -0.42 -13.75 13.42
CA ASN A 183 -0.46 -12.52 14.20
C ASN A 183 -0.94 -11.34 13.34
N PRO A 184 -1.80 -10.45 13.90
CA PRO A 184 -2.13 -9.19 13.25
C PRO A 184 -0.89 -8.33 12.99
N PHE A 185 -0.89 -7.57 11.90
CA PHE A 185 0.08 -6.50 11.69
C PHE A 185 -0.45 -5.19 12.28
N CYS A 186 0.45 -4.34 12.79
CA CYS A 186 0.07 -3.07 13.41
C CYS A 186 0.22 -1.92 12.41
N VAL A 187 -0.82 -1.09 12.29
CA VAL A 187 -0.75 0.22 11.63
C VAL A 187 -0.68 1.29 12.72
N GLU A 188 0.39 2.07 12.73
CA GLU A 188 0.64 3.01 13.81
C GLU A 188 -0.33 4.20 13.79
N ARG A 189 -0.33 4.99 12.72
CA ARG A 189 -1.25 6.11 12.57
C ARG A 189 -1.88 6.12 11.18
N VAL A 190 -3.20 6.30 11.17
CA VAL A 190 -3.99 6.40 9.94
C VAL A 190 -5.18 7.32 10.17
N LYS A 191 -5.32 8.36 9.34
CA LYS A 191 -6.49 9.27 9.42
C LYS A 191 -7.70 8.70 8.70
N GLU A 192 -7.54 8.33 7.44
CA GLU A 192 -8.60 7.72 6.63
C GLU A 192 -8.23 6.29 6.22
N MET A 193 -9.14 5.35 6.46
CA MET A 193 -9.02 3.99 5.99
C MET A 193 -10.27 3.60 5.21
N ARG A 194 -10.10 3.07 3.99
CA ARG A 194 -11.21 2.48 3.25
C ARG A 194 -10.83 1.13 2.68
N LEU A 195 -11.67 0.15 2.96
CA LEU A 195 -11.50 -1.24 2.54
C LEU A 195 -12.69 -1.62 1.65
N TRP A 196 -12.40 -2.09 0.44
CA TRP A 196 -13.41 -2.51 -0.54
C TRP A 196 -13.37 -4.01 -0.81
N ASP A 197 -14.56 -4.57 -0.97
CA ASP A 197 -14.79 -5.97 -1.32
C ASP A 197 -14.08 -6.91 -0.34
N TYR A 198 -13.35 -7.94 -0.78
CA TYR A 198 -12.67 -8.87 0.13
C TYR A 198 -11.57 -8.21 0.98
N ALA A 199 -11.13 -6.99 0.65
CA ALA A 199 -10.18 -6.25 1.47
C ALA A 199 -10.76 -5.89 2.83
N VAL A 200 -12.09 -5.86 3.00
CA VAL A 200 -12.69 -5.67 4.34
C VAL A 200 -12.22 -6.75 5.32
N GLY A 201 -11.93 -7.96 4.84
CA GLY A 201 -11.42 -9.06 5.68
C GLY A 201 -10.05 -8.79 6.30
N VAL A 202 -9.24 -7.91 5.70
CA VAL A 202 -7.91 -7.53 6.21
C VAL A 202 -7.99 -6.97 7.62
N ILE A 203 -9.10 -6.32 7.98
CA ILE A 203 -9.31 -5.76 9.32
C ILE A 203 -9.24 -6.80 10.44
N THR A 204 -9.49 -8.08 10.14
CA THR A 204 -9.38 -9.19 11.11
C THR A 204 -7.93 -9.54 11.45
N LYS A 205 -6.96 -9.05 10.66
CA LYS A 205 -5.53 -9.31 10.79
C LYS A 205 -4.73 -8.02 10.95
N MET A 206 -5.38 -6.98 11.43
CA MET A 206 -4.79 -5.67 11.59
C MET A 206 -5.15 -5.12 12.97
N THR A 207 -4.19 -4.48 13.61
CA THR A 207 -4.41 -3.66 14.82
C THR A 207 -4.05 -2.21 14.51
N ILE A 208 -4.74 -1.29 15.17
CA ILE A 208 -4.44 0.14 15.12
C ILE A 208 -3.90 0.55 16.49
N HIS A 209 -2.88 1.40 16.52
CA HIS A 209 -2.33 1.89 17.78
C HIS A 209 -3.41 2.61 18.61
N GLU A 210 -3.39 2.44 19.93
CA GLU A 210 -4.43 2.97 20.84
C GLU A 210 -4.54 4.50 20.82
N ASP A 211 -3.41 5.18 20.58
CA ASP A 211 -3.35 6.64 20.45
C ASP A 211 -3.87 7.19 19.12
N ASN A 212 -4.15 6.32 18.14
CA ASN A 212 -4.68 6.77 16.86
C ASN A 212 -6.17 7.11 16.98
N THR A 213 -6.55 8.30 16.52
CA THR A 213 -7.94 8.69 16.33
C THR A 213 -8.22 8.80 14.84
N MET A 214 -8.85 7.77 14.27
CA MET A 214 -9.22 7.76 12.85
C MET A 214 -10.29 8.81 12.58
N GLU A 215 -10.10 9.60 11.53
CA GLU A 215 -11.10 10.54 11.04
C GLU A 215 -12.18 9.83 10.22
N LYS A 216 -11.80 8.80 9.46
CA LYS A 216 -12.72 8.02 8.63
C LYS A 216 -12.34 6.55 8.57
N LEU A 217 -13.31 5.67 8.82
CA LEU A 217 -13.22 4.25 8.53
C LEU A 217 -14.43 3.86 7.67
N CYS A 218 -14.17 3.36 6.47
CA CYS A 218 -15.21 2.94 5.52
C CYS A 218 -14.99 1.48 5.12
N LEU A 219 -15.99 0.62 5.37
CA LEU A 219 -15.99 -0.78 4.94
C LEU A 219 -17.08 -1.00 3.90
N VAL A 220 -16.70 -1.22 2.65
CA VAL A 220 -17.63 -1.32 1.52
C VAL A 220 -17.56 -2.71 0.91
N GLY A 221 -18.70 -3.38 0.80
CA GLY A 221 -18.80 -4.67 0.13
C GLY A 221 -20.18 -5.28 0.27
N ASP A 222 -20.40 -6.40 -0.43
CA ASP A 222 -21.60 -7.21 -0.28
C ASP A 222 -21.49 -8.20 0.89
N LYS A 223 -22.61 -8.87 1.20
CA LYS A 223 -22.70 -9.88 2.27
C LYS A 223 -21.57 -10.93 2.23
N LYS A 224 -21.14 -11.36 1.03
CA LYS A 224 -20.09 -12.37 0.87
C LYS A 224 -18.70 -11.87 1.33
N HIS A 225 -18.42 -10.58 1.11
CA HIS A 225 -17.14 -9.95 1.45
C HIS A 225 -16.92 -9.90 2.96
N PHE A 226 -17.99 -9.71 3.73
CA PHE A 226 -17.94 -9.69 5.19
C PHE A 226 -17.92 -11.06 5.88
N SER A 227 -17.93 -12.16 5.11
CA SER A 227 -18.04 -13.51 5.68
C SER A 227 -16.92 -13.86 6.66
N ARG A 228 -15.72 -13.27 6.50
CA ARG A 228 -14.59 -13.43 7.42
C ARG A 228 -14.83 -12.70 8.74
N ILE A 229 -15.17 -11.42 8.69
CA ILE A 229 -15.46 -10.62 9.89
C ILE A 229 -16.65 -11.21 10.67
N LEU A 230 -17.67 -11.72 9.98
CA LEU A 230 -18.85 -12.27 10.65
C LEU A 230 -18.58 -13.57 11.43
N LYS A 231 -17.48 -14.28 11.13
CA LYS A 231 -17.03 -15.46 11.88
C LYS A 231 -16.30 -15.11 13.17
N GLU A 232 -15.83 -13.87 13.29
CA GLU A 232 -15.16 -13.39 14.49
C GLU A 232 -16.13 -13.26 15.67
N GLY A 233 -15.58 -13.25 16.87
CA GLY A 233 -16.33 -12.96 18.09
C GLY A 233 -16.94 -11.56 18.07
N ASP A 234 -17.93 -11.32 18.92
CA ASP A 234 -18.38 -9.95 19.14
C ASP A 234 -17.27 -9.16 19.86
N SER A 235 -17.03 -7.92 19.42
CA SER A 235 -15.97 -7.03 19.90
C SER A 235 -14.56 -7.65 19.94
N SER A 236 -14.22 -8.51 18.98
CA SER A 236 -12.89 -9.15 18.93
C SER A 236 -11.90 -8.46 17.98
N ILE A 237 -12.34 -7.49 17.17
CA ILE A 237 -11.50 -6.75 16.23
C ILE A 237 -11.22 -5.34 16.80
N GLU A 238 -9.99 -5.10 17.24
CA GLU A 238 -9.54 -3.86 17.90
C GLU A 238 -9.24 -2.74 16.88
N LEU A 239 -9.94 -1.61 16.96
CA LEU A 239 -9.77 -0.47 16.03
C LEU A 239 -9.44 0.88 16.69
N GLY A 240 -9.43 0.94 18.02
CA GLY A 240 -9.13 2.16 18.76
C GLY A 240 -10.22 3.24 18.61
N ARG A 241 -9.81 4.50 18.47
CA ARG A 241 -10.73 5.66 18.48
C ARG A 241 -11.09 6.07 17.05
N ILE A 242 -12.37 6.37 16.81
CA ILE A 242 -12.89 6.74 15.48
C ILE A 242 -13.84 7.93 15.62
N ARG A 243 -13.72 8.94 14.76
CA ARG A 243 -14.68 10.05 14.70
C ARG A 243 -16.05 9.54 14.24
N LEU A 244 -17.09 9.90 14.99
CA LEU A 244 -18.48 9.54 14.67
C LEU A 244 -18.87 9.92 13.23
N SER A 245 -18.45 11.09 12.76
CA SER A 245 -18.77 11.60 11.43
C SER A 245 -18.19 10.79 10.27
N GLY A 246 -17.16 9.97 10.53
CA GLY A 246 -16.47 9.19 9.50
C GLY A 246 -16.58 7.68 9.70
N PHE A 247 -17.46 7.21 10.57
CA PHE A 247 -17.63 5.78 10.82
C PHE A 247 -18.70 5.16 9.89
N GLU A 248 -18.26 4.73 8.71
CA GLU A 248 -19.08 4.17 7.65
C GLU A 248 -18.93 2.64 7.61
N VAL A 249 -19.55 1.95 8.58
CA VAL A 249 -19.50 0.50 8.73
C VAL A 249 -20.92 -0.08 8.83
N PRO A 250 -21.26 -1.16 8.10
CA PRO A 250 -22.57 -1.79 8.22
C PRO A 250 -22.86 -2.28 9.64
N GLU A 251 -24.09 -2.07 10.14
CA GLU A 251 -24.50 -2.38 11.52
C GLU A 251 -24.17 -3.82 11.98
N ARG A 252 -24.36 -4.81 11.10
CA ARG A 252 -24.05 -6.22 11.41
C ARG A 252 -22.57 -6.48 11.67
N ILE A 253 -21.70 -5.58 11.20
CA ILE A 253 -20.25 -5.61 11.32
C ILE A 253 -19.80 -4.82 12.53
N LYS A 254 -20.44 -3.70 12.87
CA LYS A 254 -20.11 -2.89 14.05
C LYS A 254 -19.99 -3.73 15.32
N ARG A 255 -20.93 -4.65 15.58
CA ARG A 255 -20.88 -5.56 16.74
C ARG A 255 -19.63 -6.45 16.84
N LYS A 256 -18.91 -6.66 15.73
CA LYS A 256 -17.66 -7.45 15.68
C LYS A 256 -16.43 -6.63 16.05
N LEU A 257 -16.56 -5.31 16.03
CA LEU A 257 -15.49 -4.37 16.24
C LEU A 257 -15.49 -3.89 17.70
N ARG A 258 -14.31 -3.66 18.26
CA ARG A 258 -14.08 -2.91 19.49
C ARG A 258 -13.49 -1.55 19.11
N TYR A 259 -14.26 -0.50 19.35
CA TYR A 259 -13.90 0.87 19.02
C TYR A 259 -14.50 1.84 20.04
N THR A 260 -13.93 3.03 20.11
CA THR A 260 -14.48 4.16 20.85
C THR A 260 -14.85 5.26 19.85
N LEU A 261 -16.12 5.63 19.82
CA LEU A 261 -16.56 6.77 19.00
C LEU A 261 -16.23 8.07 19.71
N VAL A 262 -15.74 9.05 18.95
CA VAL A 262 -15.46 10.40 19.45
C VAL A 262 -16.10 11.48 18.58
N ASP A 263 -16.40 12.62 19.20
CA ASP A 263 -16.91 13.80 18.51
C ASP A 263 -15.81 14.60 17.79
N GLY A 264 -16.16 15.79 17.29
CA GLY A 264 -15.23 16.69 16.61
C GLY A 264 -14.06 17.18 17.48
N GLU A 265 -14.27 17.24 18.80
CA GLU A 265 -13.31 17.67 19.82
C GLU A 265 -12.50 16.49 20.40
N GLY A 266 -12.85 15.25 20.02
CA GLY A 266 -12.20 14.04 20.50
C GLY A 266 -12.79 13.49 21.81
N LYS A 267 -13.95 13.98 22.27
CA LYS A 267 -14.63 13.44 23.45
C LYS A 267 -15.42 12.20 23.07
N GLU A 268 -15.42 11.21 23.96
CA GLU A 268 -16.17 9.98 23.75
C GLU A 268 -17.67 10.26 23.64
N VAL A 269 -18.32 9.60 22.68
CA VAL A 269 -19.77 9.64 22.49
C VAL A 269 -20.34 8.24 22.67
N LEU A 270 -21.46 8.15 23.39
CA LEU A 270 -22.20 6.91 23.50
C LEU A 270 -22.94 6.66 22.18
N GLU A 271 -22.82 5.46 21.63
CA GLU A 271 -23.71 5.00 20.58
C GLU A 271 -25.11 4.85 21.20
N GLU A 272 -26.14 5.47 20.63
CA GLU A 272 -27.51 5.26 21.11
C GLU A 272 -27.85 3.77 20.91
N GLU A 273 -28.08 3.04 22.01
CA GLU A 273 -28.59 1.67 21.94
C GLU A 273 -29.98 1.70 21.29
N GLU A 274 -30.09 1.16 20.08
CA GLU A 274 -31.41 0.99 19.46
C GLU A 274 -32.28 0.03 20.29
N PRO A 275 -33.60 0.30 20.41
CA PRO A 275 -34.51 -0.40 21.34
C PRO A 275 -34.65 -1.91 21.13
N SER A 276 -34.07 -2.50 20.08
CA SER A 276 -34.04 -3.94 19.88
C SER A 276 -33.21 -4.72 20.92
N GLN A 277 -32.33 -4.04 21.67
CA GLN A 277 -31.59 -4.63 22.79
C GLN A 277 -32.31 -4.56 24.15
N ARG A 278 -33.43 -3.81 24.26
CA ARG A 278 -34.21 -3.70 25.50
C ARG A 278 -35.16 -4.88 25.77
N GLY A 279 -35.37 -5.76 24.82
CA GLY A 279 -36.36 -6.84 24.92
C GLY A 279 -35.74 -8.22 25.06
N ASN A 280 -35.02 -8.51 26.15
CA ASN A 280 -34.71 -9.89 26.59
C ASN A 280 -34.47 -9.99 28.12
N LEU A 281 -35.11 -9.11 28.89
CA LEU A 281 -35.21 -9.22 30.33
C LEU A 281 -36.68 -8.95 30.68
N LEU A 282 -37.50 -10.01 30.61
CA LEU A 282 -38.75 -10.24 31.33
C LEU A 282 -39.54 -11.33 30.57
N GLU A 283 -39.22 -12.59 30.84
CA GLU A 283 -40.15 -13.68 31.23
C GLU A 283 -39.35 -14.95 31.57
#